data_AF-A0A8J4XPK4-F1
#
_entry.id   AF-A0A8J4XPK4-F1
#
_cell.length_a   1.000
_cell.length_b   1.000
_cell.length_c   1.000
_cell.angle_alpha   90.00
_cell.angle_beta   90.00
_cell.angle_gamma   90.00
#
_symmetry.space_group_name_H-M   'P 1'
#
loop_
_entity.id
_entity.type
_entity.pdbx_description
1 polymer ?
#
loop_
_entity_poly.entity_id
_entity_poly.type
_entity_poly.pdbx_seq_one_letter_code
_entity_poly.pdbx_strand_id
1 'polypeptide(L)'
;MYEALMRRLILYSLCYGASVPEDVKCQLVILRDPSSSFQECEQSYALLESNPNIITIVAEEFERITNSGTPMAKYWMSFLEMTEILMMNLHALRTQNWEEFKASLRLMLPWMQIYDNSKYGRWMVEYWLELSNLPEERTAYMRDGLLSQSVTGKPYSMSCLPLDLWIEMTMNKGSKMKAGWLKS
;
A
#
# COMPACT_ATOMS: atom_id res chain seq x y z
N MET A 1 -0.63 -7.94 -0.06
CA MET A 1 -0.77 -7.11 -1.28
C MET A 1 0.14 -7.58 -2.43
N TYR A 2 1.25 -8.26 -2.14
CA TYR A 2 2.14 -8.82 -3.18
C TYR A 2 1.62 -10.07 -3.88
N GLU A 3 0.65 -10.79 -3.32
CA GLU A 3 0.26 -12.12 -3.78
C GLU A 3 -0.17 -12.21 -5.26
N ALA A 4 -1.13 -11.39 -5.70
CA ALA A 4 -1.61 -11.43 -7.09
C ALA A 4 -0.52 -11.04 -8.10
N LEU A 5 0.39 -10.17 -7.67
CA LEU A 5 1.51 -9.67 -8.44
C LEU A 5 2.61 -10.72 -8.58
N MET A 6 2.97 -11.34 -7.45
CA MET A 6 3.90 -12.47 -7.33
C MET A 6 3.41 -13.62 -8.23
N ARG A 7 2.13 -14.00 -8.11
CA ARG A 7 1.52 -15.04 -8.95
C ARG A 7 1.64 -14.71 -10.44
N ARG A 8 1.34 -13.47 -10.85
CA ARG A 8 1.38 -13.05 -12.25
C ARG A 8 2.82 -12.97 -12.79
N LEU A 9 3.77 -12.50 -12.00
CA LEU A 9 5.19 -12.41 -12.35
C LEU A 9 5.85 -13.78 -12.45
N ILE A 10 5.57 -14.67 -11.50
CA ILE A 10 6.06 -16.05 -11.55
C ILE A 10 5.41 -16.80 -12.73
N LEU A 11 4.14 -16.56 -13.04
CA LEU A 11 3.50 -17.15 -14.23
C LEU A 11 4.10 -16.61 -15.54
N TYR A 12 4.39 -15.32 -15.62
CA TYR A 12 5.09 -14.75 -16.76
C TYR A 12 6.47 -15.40 -16.91
N SER A 13 7.25 -15.50 -15.83
CA SER A 13 8.57 -16.13 -15.89
C SER A 13 8.51 -17.62 -16.27
N LEU A 14 7.51 -18.37 -15.77
CA LEU A 14 7.24 -19.75 -16.16
C LEU A 14 6.90 -19.90 -17.66
N CYS A 15 6.10 -18.98 -18.21
CA CYS A 15 5.72 -19.01 -19.63
C CYS A 15 6.86 -18.57 -20.56
N TYR A 16 7.82 -17.77 -20.07
CA TYR A 16 8.91 -17.20 -20.89
C TYR A 16 10.31 -17.76 -20.56
N GLY A 17 10.42 -18.79 -19.72
CA GLY A 17 11.61 -19.67 -19.66
C GLY A 17 12.44 -19.67 -18.38
N ALA A 18 11.91 -19.21 -17.24
CA ALA A 18 12.60 -19.36 -15.96
C ALA A 18 12.51 -20.80 -15.43
N SER A 19 13.65 -21.35 -15.00
CA SER A 19 13.78 -22.66 -14.35
C SER A 19 13.25 -22.60 -12.92
N VAL A 20 11.93 -22.55 -12.76
CA VAL A 20 11.31 -22.59 -11.43
C VAL A 20 11.35 -24.03 -10.88
N PRO A 21 11.73 -24.22 -9.61
CA PRO A 21 11.69 -25.52 -8.94
C PRO A 21 10.29 -26.16 -8.98
N GLU A 22 10.24 -27.49 -9.09
CA GLU A 22 8.98 -28.22 -9.32
C GLU A 22 8.03 -28.15 -8.11
N ASP A 23 8.58 -28.04 -6.90
CA ASP A 23 7.84 -27.79 -5.66
C ASP A 23 7.06 -26.47 -5.73
N VAL A 24 7.68 -25.39 -6.23
CA VAL A 24 7.04 -24.08 -6.38
C VAL A 24 5.92 -24.15 -7.43
N LYS A 25 6.12 -24.89 -8.53
CA LYS A 25 5.09 -25.07 -9.57
C LYS A 25 3.85 -25.79 -9.03
N CYS A 26 4.03 -26.88 -8.28
CA CYS A 26 2.91 -27.63 -7.71
C CYS A 26 2.02 -26.74 -6.83
N GLN A 27 2.62 -25.91 -5.97
CA GLN A 27 1.86 -24.98 -5.13
C GLN A 27 1.14 -23.91 -5.95
N LEU A 28 1.78 -23.37 -7.00
CA LEU A 28 1.16 -22.38 -7.89
C LEU A 28 -0.02 -22.94 -8.69
N VAL A 29 0.00 -24.23 -9.03
CA VAL A 29 -1.12 -24.92 -9.70
C VAL A 29 -2.33 -24.97 -8.77
N ILE A 30 -2.14 -25.32 -7.50
CA ILE A 30 -3.22 -25.33 -6.48
C ILE A 30 -3.81 -23.92 -6.33
N LEU A 31 -2.94 -22.90 -6.25
CA LEU A 31 -3.39 -21.51 -6.14
C LEU A 31 -4.18 -20.98 -7.34
N ARG A 32 -4.03 -21.59 -8.52
CA ARG A 32 -4.71 -21.20 -9.76
C ARG A 32 -5.96 -22.02 -10.04
N ASP A 33 -6.06 -23.20 -9.45
CA ASP A 33 -7.16 -24.11 -9.71
C ASP A 33 -8.46 -23.59 -9.08
N PRO A 34 -9.49 -23.25 -9.88
CA PRO A 34 -10.77 -22.76 -9.36
C PRO A 34 -11.53 -23.80 -8.51
N SER A 35 -11.16 -25.09 -8.56
CA SER A 35 -11.71 -26.12 -7.68
C SER A 35 -11.02 -26.26 -6.33
N SER A 36 -9.89 -25.58 -6.12
CA SER A 36 -9.16 -25.65 -4.85
C SER A 36 -9.90 -24.93 -3.73
N SER A 37 -9.95 -25.56 -2.56
CA SER A 37 -10.59 -24.98 -1.37
C SER A 37 -9.78 -23.80 -0.83
N PHE A 38 -10.44 -22.93 -0.07
CA PHE A 38 -9.77 -21.81 0.60
C PHE A 38 -8.62 -22.27 1.49
N GLN A 39 -8.78 -23.40 2.18
CA GLN A 39 -7.82 -23.94 3.13
C GLN A 39 -6.58 -24.52 2.43
N GLU A 40 -6.77 -25.17 1.28
CA GLU A 40 -5.66 -25.63 0.42
C GLU A 40 -4.89 -24.46 -0.18
N CYS A 41 -5.61 -23.39 -0.56
CA CYS A 41 -4.98 -22.16 -1.04
C CYS A 41 -4.13 -21.49 0.05
N GLU A 42 -4.64 -21.39 1.28
CA GLU A 42 -3.94 -20.78 2.42
C GLU A 42 -2.66 -21.55 2.77
N GLN A 43 -2.73 -22.89 2.81
CA GLN A 43 -1.57 -23.75 3.08
C GLN A 43 -0.51 -23.63 1.98
N SER A 44 -0.95 -23.65 0.71
CA SER A 44 -0.05 -23.48 -0.44
C SER A 44 0.63 -22.11 -0.41
N TYR A 45 -0.09 -21.07 -0.01
CA TYR A 45 0.47 -19.73 0.16
C TYR A 45 1.52 -19.68 1.26
N ALA A 46 1.24 -20.24 2.44
CA ALA A 46 2.19 -20.28 3.55
C ALA A 46 3.48 -21.06 3.19
N LEU A 47 3.37 -22.12 2.40
CA LEU A 47 4.51 -22.88 1.88
C LEU A 47 5.35 -22.08 0.89
N LEU A 48 4.72 -21.27 0.04
CA LEU A 48 5.42 -20.38 -0.88
C LEU A 48 6.09 -19.20 -0.13
N GLU A 49 5.40 -18.62 0.84
CA GLU A 49 5.93 -17.49 1.63
C GLU A 49 7.14 -17.90 2.49
N SER A 50 7.16 -19.13 3.00
CA SER A 50 8.28 -19.69 3.76
C SER A 50 9.45 -20.17 2.90
N ASN A 51 9.30 -20.23 1.57
CA ASN A 51 10.34 -20.71 0.67
C ASN A 51 11.32 -19.58 0.29
N PRO A 52 12.59 -19.63 0.73
CA PRO A 52 13.55 -18.57 0.47
C PRO A 52 13.90 -18.42 -1.02
N ASN A 53 13.76 -19.50 -1.81
CA ASN A 53 14.06 -19.47 -3.24
C ASN A 53 13.05 -18.61 -4.01
N ILE A 54 11.81 -18.49 -3.53
CA ILE A 54 10.78 -17.70 -4.20
C ILE A 54 11.10 -16.22 -4.14
N ILE A 55 11.59 -15.75 -3.00
CA ILE A 55 12.03 -14.36 -2.84
C ILE A 55 13.12 -14.04 -3.85
N THR A 56 14.11 -14.94 -3.99
CA THR A 56 15.21 -14.78 -4.96
C THR A 56 14.71 -14.81 -6.39
N ILE A 57 13.88 -15.80 -6.78
CA ILE A 57 13.31 -15.90 -8.12
C ILE A 57 12.51 -14.65 -8.48
N VAL A 58 11.67 -14.18 -7.56
CA VAL A 58 10.89 -12.97 -7.76
C VAL A 58 11.82 -11.77 -7.94
N ALA A 59 12.83 -11.60 -7.08
CA ALA A 59 13.78 -10.49 -7.19
C ALA A 59 14.51 -10.49 -8.55
N GLU A 60 14.97 -11.66 -9.01
CA GLU A 60 15.63 -11.82 -10.32
C GLU A 60 14.69 -11.47 -11.49
N GLU A 61 13.40 -11.82 -11.40
CA GLU A 61 12.41 -11.48 -12.42
C GLU A 61 12.08 -9.98 -12.43
N PHE A 62 11.98 -9.35 -11.25
CA PHE A 62 11.84 -7.90 -11.13
C PHE A 62 13.03 -7.19 -11.78
N GLU A 63 14.24 -7.66 -11.52
CA GLU A 63 15.46 -7.11 -12.12
C GLU A 63 15.46 -7.31 -13.65
N ARG A 64 15.05 -8.48 -14.13
CA ARG A 64 14.93 -8.76 -15.57
C ARG A 64 13.96 -7.82 -16.26
N ILE A 65 12.77 -7.60 -15.69
CA ILE A 65 11.77 -6.68 -16.25
C ILE A 65 12.27 -5.24 -16.22
N THR A 66 12.96 -4.85 -15.16
CA THR A 66 13.52 -3.49 -15.01
C THR A 66 14.60 -3.22 -16.08
N ASN A 67 15.49 -4.20 -16.31
CA ASN A 67 16.61 -4.06 -17.23
C ASN A 67 16.20 -4.27 -18.70
N SER A 68 15.48 -5.35 -18.98
CA SER A 68 15.21 -5.85 -20.34
C SER A 68 13.73 -5.89 -20.73
N GLY A 69 12.83 -5.47 -19.84
CA GLY A 69 11.39 -5.46 -20.10
C GLY A 69 10.98 -4.48 -21.20
N THR A 70 9.82 -4.76 -21.81
CA THR A 70 9.20 -3.84 -22.78
C THR A 70 8.83 -2.51 -22.09
N PRO A 71 8.66 -1.40 -22.85
CA PRO A 71 8.20 -0.14 -22.28
C PRO A 71 6.89 -0.27 -21.49
N MET A 72 5.99 -1.15 -21.94
CA MET A 72 4.75 -1.46 -21.23
C MET A 72 4.99 -2.16 -19.89
N ALA A 73 5.93 -3.11 -19.85
CA ALA A 73 6.29 -3.79 -18.61
C ALA A 73 6.88 -2.80 -17.60
N LYS A 74 7.80 -1.93 -18.02
CA LYS A 74 8.39 -0.87 -17.18
C LYS A 74 7.36 0.12 -16.65
N TYR A 75 6.37 0.48 -17.46
CA TYR A 75 5.23 1.30 -17.02
C TYR A 75 4.43 0.61 -15.90
N TRP A 76 4.10 -0.67 -16.06
CA TRP A 76 3.40 -1.41 -15.01
C TRP A 76 4.23 -1.52 -13.74
N MET A 77 5.54 -1.74 -13.83
CA MET A 77 6.40 -1.75 -12.64
C MET A 77 6.34 -0.41 -11.88
N SER A 78 6.44 0.70 -12.60
CA SER A 78 6.34 2.05 -12.02
C SER A 78 4.97 2.27 -11.36
N PHE A 79 3.88 1.81 -11.99
CA PHE A 79 2.54 1.89 -11.43
C PHE A 79 2.39 1.08 -10.13
N LEU A 80 2.99 -0.11 -10.09
CA LEU A 80 2.94 -0.98 -8.93
C LEU A 80 3.73 -0.41 -7.75
N GLU A 81 4.91 0.15 -8.02
CA GLU A 81 5.72 0.85 -7.02
C GLU A 81 4.97 2.07 -6.45
N MET A 82 4.34 2.89 -7.30
CA MET A 82 3.48 3.99 -6.83
C MET A 82 2.33 3.50 -5.94
N THR A 83 1.68 2.42 -6.34
CA THR A 83 0.54 1.86 -5.59
C THR A 83 1.00 1.33 -4.24
N GLU A 84 2.16 0.69 -4.17
CA GLU A 84 2.76 0.21 -2.94
C GLU A 84 3.05 1.36 -1.96
N ILE A 85 3.65 2.45 -2.45
CA ILE A 85 3.94 3.64 -1.64
C ILE A 85 2.64 4.28 -1.11
N LEU A 86 1.60 4.35 -1.92
CA LEU A 86 0.27 4.82 -1.49
C LEU A 86 -0.33 3.93 -0.40
N MET A 87 -0.16 2.62 -0.53
CA MET A 87 -0.69 1.65 0.42
C MET A 87 0.09 1.66 1.73
N MET A 88 1.40 1.89 1.70
CA MET A 88 2.21 2.16 2.89
C MET A 88 1.77 3.45 3.59
N ASN A 89 1.45 4.51 2.83
CA ASN A 89 0.91 5.74 3.42
C ASN A 89 -0.45 5.51 4.12
N LEU A 90 -1.35 4.75 3.48
CA LEU A 90 -2.62 4.36 4.08
C LEU A 90 -2.43 3.45 5.30
N HIS A 91 -1.47 2.54 5.25
CA HIS A 91 -1.13 1.69 6.38
C HIS A 91 -0.67 2.54 7.57
N ALA A 92 0.28 3.45 7.35
CA ALA A 92 0.78 4.37 8.37
C ALA A 92 -0.35 5.20 9.03
N LEU A 93 -1.30 5.70 8.22
CA LEU A 93 -2.47 6.40 8.74
C LEU A 93 -3.38 5.47 9.57
N ARG A 94 -3.58 4.21 9.16
CA ARG A 94 -4.43 3.28 9.90
C ARG A 94 -3.80 2.78 11.20
N THR A 95 -2.48 2.69 11.25
CA THR A 95 -1.70 2.25 12.41
C THR A 95 -1.20 3.41 13.28
N GLN A 96 -1.50 4.66 12.90
CA GLN A 96 -0.99 5.88 13.55
C GLN A 96 0.55 5.93 13.60
N ASN A 97 1.22 5.31 12.62
CA ASN A 97 2.67 5.26 12.57
C ASN A 97 3.25 6.50 11.89
N TRP A 98 3.68 7.47 12.71
CA TRP A 98 4.26 8.74 12.26
C TRP A 98 5.50 8.59 11.38
N GLU A 99 6.42 7.69 11.74
CA GLU A 99 7.69 7.55 11.01
C GLU A 99 7.45 6.92 9.63
N GLU A 100 6.57 5.92 9.55
CA GLU A 100 6.16 5.29 8.28
C GLU A 100 5.38 6.27 7.38
N PHE A 101 4.58 7.16 7.98
CA PHE A 101 3.87 8.21 7.25
C PHE A 101 4.86 9.19 6.58
N LYS A 102 5.87 9.67 7.32
CA LYS A 102 6.92 10.53 6.75
C LYS A 102 7.76 9.82 5.68
N ALA A 103 8.08 8.54 5.90
CA ALA A 103 8.85 7.75 4.95
C ALA A 103 8.08 7.53 3.63
N SER A 104 6.80 7.19 3.71
CA SER A 104 5.94 7.03 2.52
C SER A 104 5.76 8.32 1.75
N LEU A 105 5.58 9.47 2.42
CA LEU A 105 5.54 10.77 1.75
C LEU A 105 6.83 11.08 1.00
N ARG A 106 7.99 10.81 1.61
CA ARG A 106 9.30 11.01 0.95
C ARG A 106 9.42 10.16 -0.32
N LEU A 107 9.02 8.90 -0.25
CA LEU A 107 9.06 7.97 -1.38
C LEU A 107 8.08 8.36 -2.50
N MET A 108 7.00 9.07 -2.16
CA MET A 108 6.01 9.54 -3.13
C MET A 108 6.46 10.79 -3.90
N LEU A 109 7.43 11.58 -3.38
CA LEU A 109 7.89 12.84 -4.00
C LEU A 109 8.35 12.69 -5.46
N PRO A 110 9.22 11.71 -5.83
CA PRO A 110 9.66 11.56 -7.22
C PRO A 110 8.49 11.23 -8.14
N TRP A 111 7.54 10.42 -7.67
CA TRP A 111 6.37 10.01 -8.44
C TRP A 111 5.41 11.17 -8.69
N MET A 112 5.20 12.04 -7.71
CA MET A 112 4.44 13.27 -7.91
C MET A 112 5.12 14.18 -8.94
N GLN A 113 6.44 14.29 -8.94
CA GLN A 113 7.13 15.11 -9.95
C GLN A 113 7.02 14.53 -11.37
N ILE A 114 6.97 13.20 -11.51
CA ILE A 114 6.90 12.51 -12.81
C ILE A 114 5.48 12.51 -13.37
N TYR A 115 4.47 12.26 -12.53
CA TYR A 115 3.09 12.01 -12.96
C TYR A 115 2.12 13.15 -12.69
N ASP A 116 2.39 14.02 -11.71
CA ASP A 116 1.57 15.21 -11.49
C ASP A 116 2.07 16.36 -12.37
N ASN A 117 1.12 17.10 -12.96
CA ASN A 117 1.39 18.23 -13.85
C ASN A 117 1.87 19.47 -13.06
N SER A 118 2.78 19.29 -12.10
CA SER A 118 3.47 20.29 -11.26
C SER A 118 2.60 21.08 -10.25
N LYS A 119 1.31 20.78 -10.10
CA LYS A 119 0.41 21.57 -9.24
C LYS A 119 0.49 21.19 -7.77
N TYR A 120 0.48 19.89 -7.45
CA TYR A 120 0.49 19.38 -6.08
C TYR A 120 1.87 18.87 -5.67
N GLY A 121 2.63 18.30 -6.61
CA GLY A 121 3.99 17.79 -6.35
C GLY A 121 4.95 18.84 -5.78
N ARG A 122 4.80 20.12 -6.17
CA ARG A 122 5.60 21.23 -5.64
C ARG A 122 5.41 21.43 -4.14
N TRP A 123 4.17 21.49 -3.69
CA TRP A 123 3.82 21.75 -2.30
C TRP A 123 4.11 20.54 -1.40
N MET A 124 4.14 19.33 -1.97
CA MET A 124 4.42 18.12 -1.20
C MET A 124 5.85 18.09 -0.64
N VAL A 125 6.82 18.68 -1.35
CA VAL A 125 8.20 18.80 -0.85
C VAL A 125 8.26 19.74 0.35
N GLU A 126 7.61 20.91 0.25
CA GLU A 126 7.54 21.89 1.33
C GLU A 126 6.83 21.31 2.55
N TYR A 127 5.69 20.65 2.33
CA TYR A 127 4.96 19.96 3.38
C TYR A 127 5.81 18.89 4.08
N TRP A 128 6.52 18.06 3.33
CA TRP A 128 7.40 17.05 3.91
C TRP A 128 8.55 17.67 4.74
N LEU A 129 9.10 18.79 4.28
CA LEU A 129 10.15 19.53 4.98
C LEU A 129 9.62 20.12 6.30
N GLU A 130 8.42 20.68 6.29
CA GLU A 130 7.77 21.19 7.50
C GLU A 130 7.52 20.06 8.51
N LEU A 131 6.97 18.92 8.07
CA LEU A 131 6.75 17.76 8.94
C LEU A 131 8.05 17.22 9.53
N SER A 132 9.15 17.27 8.78
CA SER A 132 10.46 16.77 9.21
C SER A 132 11.16 17.71 10.20
N ASN A 133 10.83 19.00 10.18
CA ASN A 133 11.42 20.03 11.04
C ASN A 133 10.47 20.47 12.18
N LEU A 134 9.40 19.71 12.44
CA LEU A 134 8.50 19.99 13.55
C LEU A 134 9.26 19.97 14.89
N PRO A 135 9.01 20.94 15.78
CA PRO A 135 9.54 20.91 17.15
C PRO A 135 9.17 19.59 17.84
N GLU A 136 10.06 19.05 18.68
CA GLU A 136 9.85 17.73 19.31
C GLU A 136 8.53 17.65 20.09
N GLU A 137 8.12 18.74 20.74
CA GLU A 137 6.82 18.83 21.42
C GLU A 137 5.65 18.52 20.46
N ARG A 138 5.68 19.06 19.24
CA ARG A 138 4.65 18.83 18.22
C ARG A 138 4.79 17.46 17.57
N THR A 139 6.02 16.97 17.40
CA THR A 139 6.29 15.64 16.87
C THR A 139 5.79 14.55 17.82
N ALA A 140 6.01 14.71 19.13
CA ALA A 140 5.46 13.85 20.16
C ALA A 140 3.93 13.87 20.11
N TYR A 141 3.34 15.06 19.98
CA TYR A 141 1.89 15.21 19.85
C TYR A 141 1.29 14.50 18.62
N MET A 142 2.01 14.52 17.48
CA MET A 142 1.59 13.78 16.28
C MET A 142 1.72 12.26 16.45
N ARG A 143 2.79 11.80 17.13
CA ARG A 143 3.07 10.39 17.42
C ARG A 143 2.06 9.79 18.41
N ASP A 144 1.58 10.59 19.36
CA ASP A 144 0.66 10.17 20.42
C ASP A 144 -0.82 10.07 19.97
N GLY A 145 -1.08 10.20 18.66
CA GLY A 145 -2.37 9.83 18.06
C GLY A 145 -3.11 10.96 17.34
N LEU A 146 -2.48 12.12 17.12
CA LEU A 146 -3.10 13.20 16.34
C LEU A 146 -2.94 13.03 14.82
N LEU A 147 -2.01 12.18 14.38
CA LEU A 147 -1.78 11.89 12.96
C LEU A 147 -3.07 11.43 12.25
N SER A 148 -3.82 10.55 12.90
CA SER A 148 -5.11 10.07 12.40
C SER A 148 -6.03 9.72 13.56
N GLN A 149 -7.32 9.90 13.37
CA GLN A 149 -8.32 9.61 14.39
C GLN A 149 -9.33 8.59 13.89
N SER A 150 -9.72 7.66 14.75
CA SER A 150 -10.72 6.63 14.45
C SER A 150 -12.12 7.12 14.81
N VAL A 151 -13.05 7.19 13.85
CA VAL A 151 -14.48 7.45 14.14
C VAL A 151 -15.14 6.30 14.93
N THR A 152 -14.64 5.06 14.81
CA THR A 152 -15.24 3.87 15.45
C THR A 152 -14.43 3.28 16.60
N GLY A 153 -13.26 3.83 16.93
CA GLY A 153 -12.40 3.36 18.02
C GLY A 153 -11.77 1.98 17.84
N LYS A 154 -11.72 1.46 16.60
CA LYS A 154 -11.15 0.13 16.29
C LYS A 154 -9.93 0.26 15.37
N PRO A 155 -8.78 -0.38 15.68
CA PRO A 155 -7.64 -0.43 14.78
C PRO A 155 -8.04 -1.09 13.45
N TYR A 156 -7.52 -0.58 12.33
CA TYR A 156 -7.83 -1.02 10.95
C TYR A 156 -9.29 -0.86 10.48
N SER A 157 -10.18 -0.27 11.28
CA SER A 157 -11.48 0.14 10.76
C SER A 157 -11.28 1.23 9.70
N MET A 158 -12.16 1.31 8.68
CA MET A 158 -12.21 2.38 7.67
C MET A 158 -12.40 3.80 8.24
N SER A 159 -12.24 3.96 9.55
CA SER A 159 -12.49 5.18 10.29
C SER A 159 -11.25 5.91 10.76
N CYS A 160 -10.04 5.32 10.64
CA CYS A 160 -8.78 6.05 10.90
C CYS A 160 -8.49 6.97 9.73
N LEU A 161 -8.82 8.24 9.90
CA LEU A 161 -8.71 9.27 8.87
C LEU A 161 -7.75 10.36 9.34
N PRO A 162 -7.08 11.06 8.41
CA PRO A 162 -6.45 12.34 8.71
C PRO A 162 -7.38 13.24 9.52
N LEU A 163 -6.82 14.02 10.45
CA LEU A 163 -7.58 14.76 11.45
C LEU A 163 -8.60 15.73 10.84
N ASP A 164 -8.23 16.41 9.76
CA ASP A 164 -9.09 17.33 9.01
C ASP A 164 -10.34 16.62 8.47
N LEU A 165 -10.13 15.48 7.81
CA LEU A 165 -11.21 14.67 7.27
C LEU A 165 -12.05 14.04 8.37
N TRP A 166 -11.44 13.66 9.50
CA TRP A 166 -12.16 13.17 10.67
C TRP A 166 -13.06 14.25 11.29
N ILE A 167 -12.56 15.48 11.45
CA ILE A 167 -13.33 16.63 11.94
C ILE A 167 -14.52 16.88 11.00
N GLU A 168 -14.26 16.93 9.69
CA GLU A 168 -15.29 17.16 8.69
C GLU A 168 -16.38 16.06 8.72
N MET A 169 -15.98 14.79 8.74
CA MET A 169 -16.93 13.67 8.81
C MET A 169 -17.73 13.69 10.12
N THR A 170 -17.10 14.06 11.24
CA THR A 170 -17.77 14.18 12.54
C THR A 170 -18.79 15.32 12.53
N MET A 171 -18.43 16.49 12.00
CA MET A 171 -19.34 17.62 11.84
C MET A 171 -20.50 17.29 10.90
N ASN A 172 -20.22 16.65 9.75
CA ASN A 172 -21.23 16.23 8.79
C ASN A 172 -22.19 15.20 9.37
N LYS A 173 -21.70 14.24 10.16
CA LYS A 173 -22.53 13.26 10.89
C LYS A 173 -23.45 13.97 11.90
N GLY A 174 -22.92 14.92 12.67
CA GLY A 174 -23.70 15.73 13.61
C GLY A 174 -24.76 16.60 12.93
N SER A 175 -24.47 17.14 11.75
CA SER A 175 -25.41 17.95 10.95
C SER A 175 -26.56 17.12 10.37
N LYS A 176 -26.28 15.92 9.83
CA LYS A 176 -27.31 15.01 9.27
C LYS A 176 -28.25 14.42 10.33
N MET A 177 -27.81 14.32 11.58
CA MET A 177 -28.67 13.95 12.71
C MET A 177 -29.70 15.03 13.07
N LYS A 178 -29.58 16.25 12.52
CA LYS A 178 -30.53 17.35 12.73
C LYS A 178 -31.65 17.46 11.68
N ALA A 179 -31.87 16.44 10.84
CA ALA A 179 -33.10 16.32 10.05
C ALA A 179 -34.35 15.95 10.91
N GLY A 180 -34.45 16.50 12.12
CA GLY A 180 -35.55 16.29 13.06
C GLY A 180 -35.89 17.52 13.92
N TRP A 181 -35.24 18.67 13.69
CA TRP A 181 -35.54 19.91 14.43
C TRP A 181 -36.71 20.72 13.86
N LEU A 182 -37.32 20.27 12.75
CA LEU A 182 -38.65 20.75 12.32
C LEU A 182 -39.74 19.94 13.02
N LYS A 183 -39.83 20.11 14.33
CA LYS A 183 -41.08 19.98 15.09
C LYS A 183 -41.21 21.23 15.96
N SER A 184 -41.65 22.29 15.34
CA SER A 184 -42.25 23.47 15.99
C SER A 184 -43.50 23.83 15.21
#